data_AF-A0A522WRV9-F1
#
_entry.id   AF-A0A522WRV9-F1
#
_cell.length_a   1.000
_cell.length_b   1.000
_cell.length_c   1.000
_cell.angle_alpha   90.00
_cell.angle_beta   90.00
_cell.angle_gamma   90.00
#
_symmetry.space_group_name_H-M   'P 1'
#
loop_
_entity.id
_entity.type
_entity.pdbx_description
1 polymer ?
#
loop_
_entity_poly.entity_id
_entity_poly.type
_entity_poly.pdbx_seq_one_letter_code
_entity_poly.pdbx_strand_id
1 'polypeptide(L)'
;MVSPFEMTAPKLLKKRNYQSALFGKFHLGLQGNNPYGDAMPHSLGWDYYFGWLDQTGDPSSIDTSAGGVGPVGTYSCGFVPGGRDGGADSGACYAPDNTCSAMSGDKADSNPPGRICRDNGGIFDPGKSCQAQVPGYINFALPNAHYVSPLVINHKNGRVESVALTDKRARTYRGTAPVDAAIDWINHRPKNQPWMATVSFASVHTPLQQPPVALLPVGSVDSNGFNCTKTGADWRVLSNQMTEALDAEVGRLLVEIGLASRVNGALVYSPEKTDTMIVLVGDNGTLGYTVKQPFDSQRAKGTAYQTGVWVPLVVAGPLVKEPDRDVSHMTNIADIYQLFGEMAGINVKKSVRRPIDSVSMLPYLTNPTQKSIRTWNYTEVGLNLQANGTINGPCQFSSSCSHIPVSKGVCEDNGGVWWGAGAESPAVEKTYCCEVQQWLHKQNPSQQTVKILPQASVGIRNDNYKLVRNTIKDYDANADACVDTQTDEFYKIDENVTLPKLDKAEDNLLDGTLTEEEKTNYQALLDKLGNYQGSVSHCQGDGNLDLVVDNKDIADWELFYKNGGKSSWYDINLDGLTDKADLVIIQQNLGMNCKSIK
;
A
#
# COMPACT_ATOMS: atom_id res chain seq x y z
N MET A 1 -7.36 9.79 6.10
CA MET A 1 -8.39 9.16 5.24
C MET A 1 -8.77 10.12 4.13
N VAL A 2 -9.03 9.64 2.91
CA VAL A 2 -9.45 10.51 1.78
C VAL A 2 -10.84 11.07 2.06
N SER A 3 -10.98 12.39 2.01
CA SER A 3 -12.26 13.08 2.21
C SER A 3 -13.29 12.71 1.14
N PRO A 4 -14.58 12.51 1.49
CA PRO A 4 -15.65 12.24 0.54
C PRO A 4 -15.97 13.49 -0.29
N PHE A 5 -15.51 14.67 0.11
CA PHE A 5 -15.69 15.91 -0.64
C PHE A 5 -14.68 16.06 -1.79
N GLU A 6 -13.61 15.27 -1.79
CA GLU A 6 -12.60 15.27 -2.83
C GLU A 6 -13.12 14.75 -4.17
N MET A 7 -12.59 15.33 -5.25
CA MET A 7 -12.85 14.90 -6.62
C MET A 7 -11.92 13.74 -7.00
N THR A 8 -12.21 12.54 -6.51
CA THR A 8 -11.45 11.32 -6.84
C THR A 8 -11.52 10.98 -8.33
N ALA A 9 -10.61 10.12 -8.82
CA ALA A 9 -10.60 9.64 -10.20
C ALA A 9 -11.96 9.09 -10.70
N PRO A 10 -12.67 8.18 -9.97
CA PRO A 10 -13.99 7.72 -10.41
C PRO A 10 -15.04 8.85 -10.46
N LYS A 11 -15.05 9.79 -9.50
CA LYS A 11 -15.95 10.97 -9.53
C LYS A 11 -15.66 11.87 -10.73
N LEU A 12 -14.38 12.06 -11.05
CA LEU A 12 -13.95 12.83 -12.22
C LEU A 12 -14.47 12.19 -13.51
N LEU A 13 -14.20 10.90 -13.72
CA LEU A 13 -14.58 10.17 -14.93
C LEU A 13 -16.09 9.99 -15.08
N LYS A 14 -16.85 9.96 -13.98
CA LYS A 14 -18.32 9.92 -14.01
C LYS A 14 -18.94 11.09 -14.78
N LYS A 15 -18.27 12.26 -14.85
CA LYS A 15 -18.68 13.41 -15.69
C LYS A 15 -18.71 13.10 -17.20
N ARG A 16 -18.04 12.03 -17.61
CA ARG A 16 -18.00 11.50 -18.99
C ARG A 16 -18.69 10.14 -19.09
N ASN A 17 -19.63 9.87 -18.18
CA ASN A 17 -20.44 8.65 -18.13
C ASN A 17 -19.64 7.35 -17.92
N TYR A 18 -18.40 7.40 -17.43
CA TYR A 18 -17.68 6.18 -17.07
C TYR A 18 -18.38 5.45 -15.93
N GLN A 19 -18.48 4.12 -16.05
CA GLN A 19 -18.74 3.25 -14.90
C GLN A 19 -17.42 2.83 -14.29
N SER A 20 -17.33 2.85 -12.97
CA SER A 20 -16.08 2.59 -12.27
C SER A 20 -16.20 1.44 -11.29
N ALA A 21 -15.15 0.62 -11.21
CA ALA A 21 -15.03 -0.43 -10.20
C ALA A 21 -13.61 -0.53 -9.64
N LEU A 22 -13.52 -0.93 -8.37
CA LEU A 22 -12.26 -1.24 -7.70
C LEU A 22 -12.27 -2.70 -7.24
N PHE A 23 -11.18 -3.40 -7.53
CA PHE A 23 -10.96 -4.79 -7.17
C PHE A 23 -9.70 -4.90 -6.32
N GLY A 24 -9.79 -5.52 -5.14
CA GLY A 24 -8.64 -5.81 -4.28
C GLY A 24 -8.44 -4.86 -3.10
N LYS A 25 -7.19 -4.48 -2.79
CA LYS A 25 -6.84 -3.70 -1.58
C LYS A 25 -7.41 -2.29 -1.66
N PHE A 26 -8.09 -1.85 -0.60
CA PHE A 26 -8.51 -0.47 -0.42
C PHE A 26 -7.77 0.15 0.78
N HIS A 27 -6.82 1.04 0.51
CA HIS A 27 -6.01 1.73 1.52
C HIS A 27 -6.19 3.26 1.44
N LEU A 28 -7.42 3.72 1.19
CA LEU A 28 -7.76 5.16 1.17
C LEU A 28 -8.54 5.61 2.43
N GLY A 29 -8.87 4.66 3.31
CA GLY A 29 -9.42 4.90 4.63
C GLY A 29 -9.57 3.60 5.40
N LEU A 30 -9.84 3.73 6.71
CA LEU A 30 -10.08 2.60 7.61
C LEU A 30 -11.51 2.67 8.14
N GLN A 31 -12.23 1.57 8.04
CA GLN A 31 -13.67 1.47 8.33
C GLN A 31 -14.02 1.87 9.76
N GLY A 32 -13.12 1.66 10.72
CA GLY A 32 -13.34 2.00 12.13
C GLY A 32 -13.43 3.51 12.40
N ASN A 33 -12.80 4.33 11.54
CA ASN A 33 -12.72 5.79 11.70
C ASN A 33 -13.41 6.53 10.54
N ASN A 34 -14.10 5.80 9.67
CA ASN A 34 -14.80 6.38 8.54
C ASN A 34 -16.31 6.23 8.75
N PRO A 35 -17.09 7.31 8.71
CA PRO A 35 -18.53 7.25 8.94
C PRO A 35 -19.28 6.46 7.87
N TYR A 36 -18.67 6.20 6.71
CA TYR A 36 -19.24 5.32 5.69
C TYR A 36 -18.94 3.83 5.93
N GLY A 37 -18.08 3.47 6.90
CA GLY A 37 -17.70 2.09 7.21
C GLY A 37 -17.32 1.29 5.97
N ASP A 38 -17.93 0.13 5.77
CA ASP A 38 -17.68 -0.72 4.60
C ASP A 38 -18.14 -0.09 3.26
N ALA A 39 -19.00 0.95 3.30
CA ALA A 39 -19.45 1.70 2.13
C ALA A 39 -18.43 2.76 1.62
N MET A 40 -17.26 2.89 2.27
CA MET A 40 -16.20 3.85 1.91
C MET A 40 -15.88 3.94 0.40
N PRO A 41 -15.66 2.82 -0.33
CA PRO A 41 -15.43 2.91 -1.78
C PRO A 41 -16.56 3.63 -2.55
N HIS A 42 -17.83 3.45 -2.17
CA HIS A 42 -18.94 4.17 -2.80
C HIS A 42 -18.92 5.67 -2.48
N SER A 43 -18.59 6.07 -1.25
CA SER A 43 -18.49 7.50 -0.90
C SER A 43 -17.35 8.19 -1.64
N LEU A 44 -16.35 7.44 -2.07
CA LEU A 44 -15.28 7.89 -2.96
C LEU A 44 -15.61 7.75 -4.46
N GLY A 45 -16.79 7.28 -4.83
CA GLY A 45 -17.36 7.40 -6.18
C GLY A 45 -17.25 6.17 -7.08
N TRP A 46 -16.66 5.08 -6.62
CA TRP A 46 -16.73 3.80 -7.35
C TRP A 46 -18.19 3.30 -7.40
N ASP A 47 -18.62 2.76 -8.54
CA ASP A 47 -19.97 2.21 -8.70
C ASP A 47 -20.06 0.73 -8.28
N TYR A 48 -18.91 0.05 -8.19
CA TYR A 48 -18.79 -1.31 -7.67
C TYR A 48 -17.45 -1.48 -6.95
N TYR A 49 -17.44 -2.27 -5.89
CA TYR A 49 -16.21 -2.67 -5.20
C TYR A 49 -16.27 -4.15 -4.87
N PHE A 50 -15.16 -4.86 -5.06
CA PHE A 50 -14.95 -6.21 -4.58
C PHE A 50 -13.52 -6.28 -4.03
N GLY A 51 -13.35 -6.36 -2.71
CA GLY A 51 -12.01 -6.27 -2.15
C GLY A 51 -11.97 -6.33 -0.64
N TRP A 52 -10.80 -6.08 -0.07
CA TRP A 52 -10.59 -6.26 1.37
C TRP A 52 -10.49 -4.94 2.11
N LEU A 53 -11.19 -4.90 3.25
CA LEU A 53 -11.12 -3.81 4.21
C LEU A 53 -10.55 -4.35 5.52
N ASP A 54 -9.25 -4.67 5.50
CA ASP A 54 -8.53 -5.03 6.71
C ASP A 54 -8.52 -3.84 7.69
N GLN A 55 -8.70 -4.10 8.99
CA GLN A 55 -8.84 -3.04 10.00
C GLN A 55 -7.60 -2.15 10.12
N THR A 56 -6.42 -2.69 9.81
CA THR A 56 -5.14 -1.97 9.79
C THR A 56 -4.83 -1.37 8.42
N GLY A 57 -5.62 -1.69 7.39
CA GLY A 57 -5.33 -1.40 5.98
C GLY A 57 -4.32 -2.36 5.34
N ASP A 58 -3.73 -3.30 6.10
CA ASP A 58 -2.75 -4.28 5.63
C ASP A 58 -3.30 -5.71 5.69
N PRO A 59 -2.77 -6.65 4.89
CA PRO A 59 -3.16 -8.05 5.01
C PRO A 59 -3.03 -8.51 6.47
N SER A 60 -4.04 -9.25 6.94
CA SER A 60 -4.05 -9.85 8.28
C SER A 60 -2.81 -10.74 8.50
N SER A 61 -2.41 -10.98 9.75
CA SER A 61 -1.29 -11.86 10.07
C SER A 61 -1.52 -13.30 9.58
N ILE A 62 -0.43 -14.06 9.45
CA ILE A 62 -0.51 -15.49 9.09
C ILE A 62 -1.09 -16.28 10.26
N ASP A 63 -2.10 -17.11 9.99
CA ASP A 63 -2.58 -18.08 10.97
C ASP A 63 -1.62 -19.28 11.03
N THR A 64 -0.68 -19.22 11.97
CA THR A 64 0.33 -20.25 12.16
C THR A 64 -0.18 -21.55 12.82
N SER A 65 -1.48 -21.62 13.13
CA SER A 65 -2.16 -22.87 13.51
C SER A 65 -2.67 -23.67 12.29
N ALA A 66 -2.64 -23.07 11.10
CA ALA A 66 -3.18 -23.59 9.84
C ALA A 66 -4.69 -23.95 9.91
N GLY A 67 -5.50 -23.07 10.49
CA GLY A 67 -6.94 -23.28 10.64
C GLY A 67 -7.30 -24.08 11.90
N GLY A 68 -6.47 -24.01 12.95
CA GLY A 68 -6.67 -24.69 14.23
C GLY A 68 -6.18 -26.14 14.30
N VAL A 69 -5.58 -26.66 13.23
CA VAL A 69 -5.08 -28.06 13.17
C VAL A 69 -3.82 -28.31 13.99
N GLY A 70 -3.02 -27.27 14.26
CA GLY A 70 -1.89 -27.33 15.18
C GLY A 70 -1.91 -26.19 16.19
N PRO A 71 -1.07 -26.24 17.24
CA PRO A 71 -0.84 -25.07 18.09
C PRO A 71 -0.37 -23.85 17.29
N VAL A 72 -0.67 -22.64 17.76
CA VAL A 72 -0.14 -21.39 17.17
C VAL A 72 1.39 -21.46 17.15
N GLY A 73 1.99 -21.06 16.03
CA GLY A 73 3.44 -21.13 15.78
C GLY A 73 3.92 -22.41 15.08
N THR A 74 3.07 -23.44 14.93
CA THR A 74 3.48 -24.73 14.34
C THR A 74 3.80 -24.60 12.85
N TYR A 75 2.94 -23.89 12.10
CA TYR A 75 3.00 -23.83 10.65
C TYR A 75 3.23 -22.39 10.18
N SER A 76 4.50 -21.98 10.10
CA SER A 76 4.88 -20.57 9.89
C SER A 76 4.22 -19.90 8.67
N CYS A 77 3.86 -20.66 7.64
CA CYS A 77 3.27 -20.15 6.41
C CYS A 77 1.75 -20.32 6.31
N GLY A 78 1.08 -20.74 7.39
CA GLY A 78 -0.36 -20.85 7.48
C GLY A 78 -0.97 -22.00 6.67
N PHE A 79 -0.19 -23.04 6.42
CA PHE A 79 -0.64 -24.34 5.91
C PHE A 79 0.29 -25.44 6.43
N VAL A 80 -0.20 -26.68 6.46
CA VAL A 80 0.64 -27.84 6.80
C VAL A 80 1.58 -28.16 5.62
N PRO A 81 2.91 -28.13 5.80
CA PRO A 81 3.85 -28.42 4.72
C PRO A 81 3.92 -29.94 4.42
N GLY A 82 4.75 -30.35 3.47
CA GLY A 82 5.00 -31.76 3.19
C GLY A 82 5.70 -32.48 4.35
N GLY A 83 5.66 -33.81 4.35
CA GLY A 83 6.21 -34.64 5.43
C GLY A 83 7.73 -34.51 5.60
N ARG A 84 8.47 -34.11 4.54
CA ARG A 84 9.90 -33.80 4.64
C ARG A 84 10.20 -32.49 5.38
N ASP A 85 9.21 -31.59 5.45
CA ASP A 85 9.32 -30.24 6.01
C ASP A 85 8.52 -30.12 7.32
N GLY A 86 8.28 -31.23 8.02
CA GLY A 86 7.62 -31.26 9.32
C GLY A 86 6.08 -31.26 9.28
N GLY A 87 5.47 -31.47 8.11
CA GLY A 87 4.02 -31.64 7.98
C GLY A 87 3.61 -33.06 7.57
N ALA A 88 2.73 -33.20 6.57
CA ALA A 88 2.20 -34.50 6.16
C ALA A 88 1.93 -34.61 4.66
N ASP A 89 2.17 -35.81 4.12
CA ASP A 89 2.00 -36.13 2.69
C ASP A 89 0.63 -36.76 2.38
N SER A 90 -0.21 -36.97 3.39
CA SER A 90 -1.61 -37.42 3.22
C SER A 90 -2.49 -36.95 4.37
N GLY A 91 -3.78 -36.81 4.12
CA GLY A 91 -4.74 -36.30 5.10
C GLY A 91 -6.10 -35.97 4.50
N ALA A 92 -6.91 -35.24 5.26
CA ALA A 92 -8.25 -34.84 4.88
C ALA A 92 -8.30 -33.32 4.66
N CYS A 93 -8.76 -32.87 3.49
CA CYS A 93 -9.01 -31.45 3.23
C CYS A 93 -10.48 -31.14 3.42
N TYR A 94 -10.79 -30.32 4.42
CA TYR A 94 -12.14 -29.83 4.67
C TYR A 94 -12.35 -28.50 3.97
N ALA A 95 -13.50 -28.33 3.32
CA ALA A 95 -13.92 -27.09 2.71
C ALA A 95 -14.99 -26.38 3.56
N PRO A 96 -15.18 -25.06 3.38
CA PRO A 96 -16.12 -24.30 4.20
C PRO A 96 -17.61 -24.68 4.00
N ASP A 97 -17.93 -25.39 2.92
CA ASP A 97 -19.26 -25.93 2.63
C ASP A 97 -19.53 -27.29 3.31
N ASN A 98 -18.67 -27.69 4.26
CA ASN A 98 -18.67 -28.97 4.98
C ASN A 98 -18.34 -30.20 4.11
N THR A 99 -17.86 -30.02 2.89
CA THR A 99 -17.32 -31.14 2.10
C THR A 99 -15.92 -31.51 2.59
N CYS A 100 -15.53 -32.77 2.38
CA CYS A 100 -14.20 -33.25 2.68
C CYS A 100 -13.66 -34.11 1.53
N SER A 101 -12.39 -33.90 1.19
CA SER A 101 -11.65 -34.69 0.21
C SER A 101 -10.41 -35.32 0.82
N ALA A 102 -10.22 -36.62 0.64
CA ALA A 102 -8.96 -37.27 0.99
C ALA A 102 -7.88 -36.81 -0.01
N MET A 103 -6.72 -36.44 0.51
CA MET A 103 -5.59 -35.99 -0.30
C MET A 103 -4.33 -36.74 0.06
N SER A 104 -3.50 -36.99 -0.94
CA SER A 104 -2.17 -37.57 -0.81
C SER A 104 -1.26 -36.99 -1.89
N GLY A 105 0.02 -36.85 -1.59
CA GLY A 105 1.05 -36.41 -2.53
C GLY A 105 2.36 -37.13 -2.29
N ASP A 106 3.29 -37.01 -3.24
CA ASP A 106 4.63 -37.54 -3.07
C ASP A 106 5.42 -36.69 -2.06
N LYS A 107 6.20 -37.35 -1.20
CA LYS A 107 7.06 -36.68 -0.19
C LYS A 107 8.07 -35.69 -0.82
N ALA A 108 8.39 -35.87 -2.09
CA ALA A 108 9.31 -35.02 -2.82
C ALA A 108 8.66 -33.80 -3.48
N ASP A 109 7.31 -33.71 -3.47
CA ASP A 109 6.58 -32.69 -4.20
C ASP A 109 6.72 -31.30 -3.57
N SER A 110 6.86 -30.30 -4.45
CA SER A 110 6.92 -28.87 -4.08
C SER A 110 5.54 -28.29 -3.75
N ASN A 111 4.47 -29.03 -4.08
CA ASN A 111 3.08 -28.66 -3.81
C ASN A 111 2.36 -29.73 -2.97
N PRO A 112 2.65 -29.83 -1.66
CA PRO A 112 2.06 -30.89 -0.83
C PRO A 112 0.54 -30.71 -0.65
N PRO A 113 -0.17 -31.75 -0.19
CA PRO A 113 -1.62 -31.70 0.04
C PRO A 113 -2.11 -30.52 0.87
N GLY A 114 -1.37 -30.13 1.93
CA GLY A 114 -1.76 -29.01 2.78
C GLY A 114 -1.74 -27.66 2.06
N ARG A 115 -0.77 -27.45 1.16
CA ARG A 115 -0.69 -26.25 0.31
C ARG A 115 -1.84 -26.22 -0.70
N ILE A 116 -2.06 -27.33 -1.41
CA ILE A 116 -3.17 -27.46 -2.37
C ILE A 116 -4.52 -27.22 -1.68
N CYS A 117 -4.73 -27.78 -0.47
CA CYS A 117 -5.96 -27.59 0.27
C CYS A 117 -6.20 -26.11 0.63
N ARG A 118 -5.19 -25.41 1.17
CA ARG A 118 -5.26 -23.97 1.45
C ARG A 118 -5.57 -23.17 0.17
N ASP A 119 -4.89 -23.48 -0.93
CA ASP A 119 -5.05 -22.75 -2.20
C ASP A 119 -6.48 -22.90 -2.76
N ASN A 120 -7.18 -23.98 -2.41
CA ASN A 120 -8.59 -24.20 -2.75
C ASN A 120 -9.58 -23.65 -1.72
N GLY A 121 -9.09 -22.91 -0.71
CA GLY A 121 -9.89 -22.32 0.37
C GLY A 121 -10.22 -23.27 1.52
N GLY A 122 -9.61 -24.47 1.55
CA GLY A 122 -9.82 -25.49 2.57
C GLY A 122 -8.87 -25.38 3.78
N ILE A 123 -9.04 -26.31 4.72
CA ILE A 123 -8.14 -26.56 5.85
C ILE A 123 -7.76 -28.05 5.84
N PHE A 124 -6.45 -28.33 5.84
CA PHE A 124 -5.92 -29.68 5.74
C PHE A 124 -5.62 -30.27 7.11
N ASP A 125 -6.20 -31.43 7.39
CA ASP A 125 -6.04 -32.21 8.61
C ASP A 125 -5.05 -33.36 8.40
N PRO A 126 -3.79 -33.22 8.88
CA PRO A 126 -2.70 -34.11 8.52
C PRO A 126 -2.87 -35.53 9.06
N GLY A 127 -2.70 -36.52 8.19
CA GLY A 127 -2.77 -37.95 8.53
C GLY A 127 -4.17 -38.44 8.93
N LYS A 128 -5.22 -37.62 8.75
CA LYS A 128 -6.60 -37.98 9.06
C LYS A 128 -7.36 -38.41 7.82
N SER A 129 -8.42 -39.20 8.03
CA SER A 129 -9.41 -39.53 6.99
C SER A 129 -10.59 -38.57 7.07
N CYS A 130 -11.28 -38.39 5.95
CA CYS A 130 -12.49 -37.58 5.92
C CYS A 130 -13.57 -38.12 6.85
N GLN A 131 -14.16 -37.21 7.61
CA GLN A 131 -15.30 -37.49 8.48
C GLN A 131 -16.56 -36.84 7.90
N ALA A 132 -17.74 -37.33 8.31
CA ALA A 132 -19.03 -36.76 7.89
C ALA A 132 -19.26 -35.34 8.45
N GLN A 133 -18.61 -34.99 9.56
CA GLN A 133 -18.65 -33.66 10.16
C GLN A 133 -17.23 -33.10 10.24
N VAL A 134 -17.12 -31.78 10.07
CA VAL A 134 -15.86 -31.07 10.25
C VAL A 134 -15.43 -31.18 11.72
N PRO A 135 -14.20 -31.65 12.03
CA PRO A 135 -13.69 -31.69 13.39
C PRO A 135 -13.76 -30.32 14.07
N GLY A 136 -14.18 -30.29 15.34
CA GLY A 136 -14.46 -29.02 16.05
C GLY A 136 -13.26 -28.09 16.28
N TYR A 137 -12.02 -28.58 16.09
CA TYR A 137 -10.81 -27.75 16.14
C TYR A 137 -10.51 -27.04 14.81
N ILE A 138 -11.12 -27.47 13.70
CA ILE A 138 -10.96 -26.81 12.40
C ILE A 138 -11.79 -25.53 12.40
N ASN A 139 -11.11 -24.39 12.24
CA ASN A 139 -11.73 -23.08 12.37
C ASN A 139 -11.59 -22.27 11.07
N PHE A 140 -12.66 -22.24 10.30
CA PHE A 140 -12.76 -21.41 9.08
C PHE A 140 -12.91 -19.91 9.35
N ALA A 141 -13.09 -19.48 10.61
CA ALA A 141 -13.19 -18.06 10.95
C ALA A 141 -11.83 -17.38 11.22
N LEU A 142 -10.71 -18.10 11.10
CA LEU A 142 -9.36 -17.52 11.27
C LEU A 142 -8.88 -16.85 9.98
N PRO A 143 -8.50 -15.55 10.01
CA PRO A 143 -7.78 -14.90 8.92
C PRO A 143 -6.42 -15.54 8.68
N ASN A 144 -5.90 -15.47 7.46
CA ASN A 144 -4.63 -16.08 7.09
C ASN A 144 -4.01 -15.32 5.91
N ALA A 145 -3.40 -14.18 6.21
CA ALA A 145 -2.67 -13.33 5.26
C ALA A 145 -3.33 -13.20 3.88
N HIS A 146 -2.73 -13.80 2.85
CA HIS A 146 -3.19 -13.66 1.47
C HIS A 146 -4.22 -14.72 1.05
N TYR A 147 -4.65 -15.60 1.96
CA TYR A 147 -5.60 -16.67 1.66
C TYR A 147 -6.92 -16.56 2.38
N VAL A 148 -7.02 -15.89 3.54
CA VAL A 148 -8.30 -15.70 4.25
C VAL A 148 -8.41 -14.28 4.74
N SER A 149 -9.44 -13.54 4.34
CA SER A 149 -9.44 -12.08 4.45
C SER A 149 -10.84 -11.46 4.52
N PRO A 150 -11.03 -10.34 5.23
CA PRO A 150 -12.33 -9.66 5.35
C PRO A 150 -12.73 -9.03 4.01
N LEU A 151 -13.49 -9.77 3.22
CA LEU A 151 -13.95 -9.39 1.89
C LEU A 151 -15.25 -8.58 2.01
N VAL A 152 -15.28 -7.44 1.32
CA VAL A 152 -16.42 -6.53 1.24
C VAL A 152 -16.78 -6.30 -0.22
N ILE A 153 -18.08 -6.29 -0.51
CA ILE A 153 -18.63 -6.03 -1.83
C ILE A 153 -19.61 -4.86 -1.76
N ASN A 154 -19.31 -3.80 -2.50
CA ASN A 154 -20.24 -2.68 -2.66
C ASN A 154 -20.90 -2.80 -4.04
N HIS A 155 -22.22 -2.97 -4.03
CA HIS A 155 -23.03 -3.24 -5.21
C HIS A 155 -23.56 -1.95 -5.82
N LYS A 156 -23.69 -1.89 -7.15
CA LYS A 156 -24.19 -0.71 -7.87
C LYS A 156 -25.53 -0.15 -7.37
N ASN A 157 -26.38 -0.98 -6.77
CA ASN A 157 -27.66 -0.56 -6.18
C ASN A 157 -27.54 0.04 -4.77
N GLY A 158 -26.33 0.27 -4.28
CA GLY A 158 -26.05 0.81 -2.94
C GLY A 158 -25.95 -0.23 -1.83
N ARG A 159 -26.25 -1.52 -2.10
CA ARG A 159 -26.09 -2.60 -1.11
C ARG A 159 -24.60 -2.82 -0.80
N VAL A 160 -24.29 -2.99 0.48
CA VAL A 160 -22.96 -3.38 0.98
C VAL A 160 -23.06 -4.77 1.57
N GLU A 161 -22.10 -5.63 1.25
CA GLU A 161 -22.02 -7.02 1.70
C GLU A 161 -20.67 -7.26 2.35
N SER A 162 -20.66 -7.58 3.64
CA SER A 162 -19.48 -8.09 4.34
C SER A 162 -19.52 -9.62 4.27
N VAL A 163 -18.57 -10.21 3.55
CA VAL A 163 -18.52 -11.65 3.29
C VAL A 163 -17.83 -12.34 4.48
N ALA A 164 -18.49 -13.35 5.05
CA ALA A 164 -17.93 -14.10 6.17
C ALA A 164 -16.66 -14.87 5.77
N LEU A 165 -15.71 -15.01 6.69
CA LEU A 165 -14.46 -15.77 6.45
C LEU A 165 -14.69 -17.27 6.20
N THR A 166 -15.88 -17.77 6.55
CA THR A 166 -16.38 -19.11 6.25
C THR A 166 -16.93 -19.25 4.83
N ASP A 167 -16.99 -18.18 4.05
CA ASP A 167 -17.36 -18.23 2.63
C ASP A 167 -16.10 -18.43 1.77
N LYS A 168 -16.17 -19.33 0.79
CA LYS A 168 -15.04 -19.62 -0.12
C LYS A 168 -14.50 -18.37 -0.83
N ARG A 169 -15.35 -17.36 -1.10
CA ARG A 169 -14.94 -16.09 -1.72
C ARG A 169 -13.94 -15.32 -0.85
N ALA A 170 -14.09 -15.37 0.47
CA ALA A 170 -13.16 -14.77 1.42
C ALA A 170 -11.89 -15.61 1.63
N ARG A 171 -11.81 -16.79 1.00
CA ARG A 171 -10.74 -17.78 1.15
C ARG A 171 -9.94 -18.06 -0.13
N THR A 172 -10.12 -17.21 -1.14
CA THR A 172 -9.41 -17.29 -2.42
C THR A 172 -8.16 -16.42 -2.35
N TYR A 173 -7.06 -16.87 -2.96
CA TYR A 173 -5.80 -16.14 -2.93
C TYR A 173 -5.96 -14.66 -3.37
N ARG A 174 -5.38 -13.73 -2.60
CA ARG A 174 -5.48 -12.29 -2.83
C ARG A 174 -4.87 -11.84 -4.16
N GLY A 175 -3.97 -12.61 -4.77
CA GLY A 175 -3.48 -12.34 -6.12
C GLY A 175 -4.52 -12.67 -7.21
N THR A 176 -5.41 -13.62 -6.95
CA THR A 176 -6.33 -14.18 -7.95
C THR A 176 -7.74 -13.60 -7.86
N ALA A 177 -8.28 -13.47 -6.64
CA ALA A 177 -9.69 -13.06 -6.45
C ALA A 177 -10.06 -11.70 -7.07
N PRO A 178 -9.21 -10.64 -7.00
CA PRO A 178 -9.49 -9.37 -7.67
C PRO A 178 -9.52 -9.49 -9.18
N VAL A 179 -8.68 -10.37 -9.74
CA VAL A 179 -8.60 -10.59 -11.18
C VAL A 179 -9.84 -11.34 -11.66
N ASP A 180 -10.30 -12.36 -10.94
CA ASP A 180 -11.57 -13.03 -11.27
C ASP A 180 -12.75 -12.05 -11.27
N ALA A 181 -12.85 -11.22 -10.23
CA ALA A 181 -13.91 -10.23 -10.11
C ALA A 181 -13.80 -9.12 -11.19
N ALA A 182 -12.59 -8.72 -11.56
CA ALA A 182 -12.35 -7.73 -12.62
C ALA A 182 -12.73 -8.29 -14.00
N ILE A 183 -12.30 -9.52 -14.32
CA ILE A 183 -12.66 -10.20 -15.57
C ILE A 183 -14.18 -10.29 -15.71
N ASP A 184 -14.85 -10.79 -14.67
CA ASP A 184 -16.31 -10.91 -14.65
C ASP A 184 -16.97 -9.55 -14.88
N TRP A 185 -16.58 -8.53 -14.12
CA TRP A 185 -17.21 -7.21 -14.21
C TRP A 185 -17.00 -6.53 -15.57
N ILE A 186 -15.78 -6.61 -16.13
CA ILE A 186 -15.40 -6.02 -17.42
C ILE A 186 -16.16 -6.71 -18.55
N ASN A 187 -16.17 -8.04 -18.59
CA ASN A 187 -16.83 -8.81 -19.67
C ASN A 187 -18.36 -8.63 -19.69
N HIS A 188 -18.96 -8.22 -18.57
CA HIS A 188 -20.37 -7.86 -18.48
C HIS A 188 -20.66 -6.37 -18.78
N ARG A 189 -19.67 -5.56 -19.20
CA ARG A 189 -19.92 -4.18 -19.62
C ARG A 189 -20.54 -4.13 -21.02
N PRO A 190 -21.57 -3.28 -21.24
CA PRO A 190 -22.04 -3.00 -22.60
C PRO A 190 -20.94 -2.40 -23.47
N LYS A 191 -20.86 -2.78 -24.75
CA LYS A 191 -19.79 -2.32 -25.67
C LYS A 191 -19.64 -0.80 -25.78
N ASN A 192 -20.74 -0.04 -25.64
CA ASN A 192 -20.75 1.42 -25.77
C ASN A 192 -20.66 2.15 -24.42
N GLN A 193 -20.39 1.43 -23.33
CA GLN A 193 -20.31 1.99 -21.99
C GLN A 193 -18.83 2.16 -21.62
N PRO A 194 -18.29 3.39 -21.54
CA PRO A 194 -16.92 3.59 -21.05
C PRO A 194 -16.81 3.12 -19.59
N TRP A 195 -15.66 2.56 -19.25
CA TRP A 195 -15.41 2.01 -17.93
C TRP A 195 -14.00 2.32 -17.43
N MET A 196 -13.85 2.33 -16.10
CA MET A 196 -12.57 2.38 -15.39
C MET A 196 -12.55 1.22 -14.40
N ALA A 197 -11.57 0.32 -14.53
CA ALA A 197 -11.33 -0.74 -13.56
C ALA A 197 -10.00 -0.47 -12.86
N THR A 198 -10.03 -0.38 -11.52
CA THR A 198 -8.83 -0.34 -10.68
C THR A 198 -8.62 -1.73 -10.10
N VAL A 199 -7.56 -2.43 -10.52
CA VAL A 199 -7.15 -3.70 -9.91
C VAL A 199 -5.98 -3.42 -8.97
N SER A 200 -6.28 -3.34 -7.69
CA SER A 200 -5.37 -2.95 -6.61
C SER A 200 -4.85 -4.20 -5.90
N PHE A 201 -3.70 -4.71 -6.35
CA PHE A 201 -3.09 -5.89 -5.75
C PHE A 201 -2.55 -5.58 -4.34
N ALA A 202 -2.83 -6.47 -3.38
CA ALA A 202 -2.18 -6.43 -2.07
C ALA A 202 -0.79 -7.08 -2.12
N SER A 203 -0.59 -8.06 -3.00
CA SER A 203 0.71 -8.68 -3.24
C SER A 203 1.63 -7.66 -3.93
N VAL A 204 2.90 -7.52 -3.53
CA VAL A 204 3.71 -8.42 -2.69
C VAL A 204 3.90 -7.95 -1.24
N HIS A 205 2.90 -7.30 -0.64
CA HIS A 205 2.97 -6.83 0.74
C HIS A 205 3.15 -7.97 1.75
N THR A 206 3.81 -7.69 2.88
CA THR A 206 3.86 -8.59 4.04
C THR A 206 2.46 -8.84 4.62
N PRO A 207 2.23 -10.00 5.27
CA PRO A 207 3.16 -11.12 5.44
C PRO A 207 3.51 -11.80 4.11
N LEU A 208 4.76 -12.22 3.93
CA LEU A 208 5.17 -12.94 2.73
C LEU A 208 4.72 -14.40 2.83
N GLN A 209 4.02 -14.87 1.80
CA GLN A 209 3.43 -16.20 1.79
C GLN A 209 3.51 -16.79 0.40
N GLN A 210 3.69 -18.11 0.31
CA GLN A 210 3.79 -18.82 -0.95
C GLN A 210 2.50 -18.61 -1.78
N PRO A 211 2.58 -18.13 -3.02
CA PRO A 211 1.44 -18.09 -3.94
C PRO A 211 1.08 -19.52 -4.41
N PRO A 212 -0.06 -19.70 -5.10
CA PRO A 212 -0.37 -20.96 -5.77
C PRO A 212 0.73 -21.38 -6.75
N VAL A 213 1.16 -22.65 -6.72
CA VAL A 213 2.25 -23.16 -7.58
C VAL A 213 1.93 -23.01 -9.07
N ALA A 214 0.65 -23.11 -9.44
CA ALA A 214 0.20 -22.95 -10.83
C ALA A 214 0.45 -21.54 -11.40
N LEU A 215 0.69 -20.54 -10.56
CA LEU A 215 1.04 -19.17 -10.98
C LEU A 215 2.54 -18.95 -11.09
N LEU A 216 3.36 -19.96 -10.77
CA LEU A 216 4.82 -19.86 -10.79
C LEU A 216 5.40 -20.47 -12.07
N PRO A 217 6.52 -19.92 -12.59
CA PRO A 217 7.27 -20.55 -13.67
C PRO A 217 7.68 -21.99 -13.34
N VAL A 218 7.67 -22.87 -14.34
CA VAL A 218 8.17 -24.25 -14.20
C VAL A 218 9.62 -24.23 -13.71
N GLY A 219 9.92 -25.06 -12.70
CA GLY A 219 11.26 -25.11 -12.09
C GLY A 219 11.53 -24.00 -11.08
N SER A 220 10.52 -23.24 -10.68
CA SER A 220 10.62 -22.31 -9.55
C SER A 220 11.14 -23.03 -8.30
N VAL A 221 11.88 -22.28 -7.48
CA VAL A 221 12.45 -22.79 -6.22
C VAL A 221 11.36 -23.43 -5.36
N ASP A 222 11.64 -24.63 -4.85
CA ASP A 222 10.75 -25.26 -3.89
C ASP A 222 10.73 -24.48 -2.57
N SER A 223 9.58 -23.90 -2.27
CA SER A 223 9.33 -23.04 -1.13
C SER A 223 8.49 -23.72 -0.04
N ASN A 224 8.28 -25.03 -0.12
CA ASN A 224 7.38 -25.76 0.78
C ASN A 224 7.82 -25.65 2.25
N GLY A 225 9.11 -25.88 2.54
CA GLY A 225 9.68 -25.83 3.88
C GLY A 225 10.15 -24.45 4.35
N PHE A 226 9.78 -23.37 3.65
CA PHE A 226 10.23 -22.02 4.00
C PHE A 226 9.58 -21.50 5.28
N ASN A 227 10.26 -20.54 5.90
CA ASN A 227 9.74 -19.81 7.04
C ASN A 227 9.14 -18.46 6.62
N CYS A 228 7.84 -18.28 6.85
CA CYS A 228 7.13 -17.06 6.48
C CYS A 228 7.04 -16.01 7.60
N THR A 229 7.44 -16.33 8.84
CA THR A 229 7.39 -15.41 9.99
C THR A 229 8.74 -14.87 10.42
N LYS A 230 9.84 -15.40 9.87
CA LYS A 230 11.20 -14.99 10.21
C LYS A 230 11.92 -14.40 9.01
N THR A 231 12.36 -13.16 9.13
CA THR A 231 13.16 -12.48 8.10
C THR A 231 14.43 -13.28 7.77
N GLY A 232 14.72 -13.47 6.49
CA GLY A 232 15.88 -14.24 6.03
C GLY A 232 15.92 -14.43 4.52
N ALA A 233 16.72 -15.40 4.05
CA ALA A 233 16.88 -15.70 2.63
C ALA A 233 15.55 -16.08 1.95
N ASP A 234 14.68 -16.81 2.67
CA ASP A 234 13.37 -17.25 2.19
C ASP A 234 12.50 -16.08 1.73
N TRP A 235 12.52 -14.95 2.47
CA TRP A 235 11.67 -13.79 2.17
C TRP A 235 11.97 -13.18 0.80
N ARG A 236 13.24 -13.19 0.36
CA ARG A 236 13.60 -12.71 -0.97
C ARG A 236 13.03 -13.63 -2.06
N VAL A 237 13.04 -14.94 -1.82
CA VAL A 237 12.47 -15.91 -2.76
C VAL A 237 10.95 -15.85 -2.76
N LEU A 238 10.31 -15.74 -1.60
CA LEU A 238 8.85 -15.58 -1.47
C LEU A 238 8.37 -14.30 -2.16
N SER A 239 9.04 -13.16 -1.93
CA SER A 239 8.72 -11.90 -2.60
C SER A 239 8.84 -12.01 -4.13
N ASN A 240 9.88 -12.68 -4.64
CA ASN A 240 9.98 -12.97 -6.07
C ASN A 240 8.81 -13.83 -6.55
N GLN A 241 8.49 -14.93 -5.87
CA GLN A 241 7.39 -15.81 -6.25
C GLN A 241 6.03 -15.11 -6.25
N MET A 242 5.76 -14.28 -5.24
CA MET A 242 4.55 -13.46 -5.20
C MET A 242 4.51 -12.44 -6.35
N THR A 243 5.68 -11.94 -6.78
CA THR A 243 5.79 -11.04 -7.94
C THR A 243 5.51 -11.80 -9.24
N GLU A 244 6.07 -13.00 -9.42
CA GLU A 244 5.79 -13.87 -10.57
C GLU A 244 4.30 -14.24 -10.64
N ALA A 245 3.67 -14.52 -9.49
CA ALA A 245 2.24 -14.80 -9.44
C ALA A 245 1.39 -13.58 -9.82
N LEU A 246 1.80 -12.37 -9.41
CA LEU A 246 1.18 -11.11 -9.85
C LEU A 246 1.32 -10.95 -11.36
N ASP A 247 2.50 -11.20 -11.94
CA ASP A 247 2.73 -11.14 -13.39
C ASP A 247 1.83 -12.12 -14.15
N ALA A 248 1.74 -13.36 -13.69
CA ALA A 248 0.86 -14.38 -14.28
C ALA A 248 -0.62 -13.95 -14.27
N GLU A 249 -1.08 -13.36 -13.17
CA GLU A 249 -2.45 -12.85 -12.99
C GLU A 249 -2.73 -11.59 -13.83
N VAL A 250 -1.78 -10.66 -13.96
CA VAL A 250 -1.89 -9.54 -14.90
C VAL A 250 -1.99 -10.06 -16.34
N GLY A 251 -1.13 -11.02 -16.72
CA GLY A 251 -1.19 -11.65 -18.03
C GLY A 251 -2.54 -12.34 -18.29
N ARG A 252 -3.09 -13.03 -17.28
CA ARG A 252 -4.43 -13.65 -17.35
C ARG A 252 -5.52 -12.62 -17.52
N LEU A 253 -5.51 -11.54 -16.72
CA LEU A 253 -6.47 -10.44 -16.83
C LEU A 253 -6.53 -9.91 -18.26
N LEU A 254 -5.37 -9.58 -18.84
CA LEU A 254 -5.29 -9.01 -20.19
C LEU A 254 -5.81 -9.96 -21.27
N VAL A 255 -5.58 -11.27 -21.12
CA VAL A 255 -6.09 -12.28 -22.06
C VAL A 255 -7.60 -12.46 -21.93
N GLU A 256 -8.11 -12.63 -20.71
CA GLU A 256 -9.51 -12.98 -20.45
C GLU A 256 -10.48 -11.82 -20.73
N ILE A 257 -10.00 -10.57 -20.71
CA ILE A 257 -10.78 -9.40 -21.14
C ILE A 257 -10.53 -9.03 -22.61
N GLY A 258 -9.77 -9.84 -23.35
CA GLY A 258 -9.59 -9.72 -24.80
C GLY A 258 -8.61 -8.63 -25.26
N LEU A 259 -7.74 -8.12 -24.37
CA LEU A 259 -6.71 -7.14 -24.74
C LEU A 259 -5.46 -7.81 -25.31
N ALA A 260 -5.17 -9.04 -24.88
CA ALA A 260 -4.01 -9.81 -25.31
C ALA A 260 -4.40 -11.26 -25.65
N SER A 261 -3.46 -12.00 -26.22
CA SER A 261 -3.55 -13.45 -26.43
C SER A 261 -2.22 -14.12 -26.04
N ARG A 262 -2.18 -15.45 -25.94
CA ARG A 262 -0.92 -16.19 -25.76
C ARG A 262 -0.56 -16.97 -27.02
N VAL A 263 0.66 -16.78 -27.51
CA VAL A 263 1.22 -17.55 -28.63
C VAL A 263 2.55 -18.14 -28.17
N ASN A 264 2.66 -19.47 -28.17
CA ASN A 264 3.84 -20.20 -27.67
C ASN A 264 4.27 -19.77 -26.25
N GLY A 265 3.30 -19.50 -25.37
CA GLY A 265 3.53 -19.04 -24.00
C GLY A 265 3.75 -17.53 -23.83
N ALA A 266 4.18 -16.83 -24.88
CA ALA A 266 4.38 -15.38 -24.85
C ALA A 266 3.06 -14.60 -24.92
N LEU A 267 2.96 -13.50 -24.18
CA LEU A 267 1.84 -12.57 -24.25
C LEU A 267 1.97 -11.73 -25.52
N VAL A 268 0.93 -11.74 -26.36
CA VAL A 268 0.82 -10.94 -27.57
C VAL A 268 -0.27 -9.90 -27.35
N TYR A 269 0.15 -8.65 -27.16
CA TYR A 269 -0.71 -7.49 -26.94
C TYR A 269 -0.84 -6.67 -28.23
N SER A 270 -2.06 -6.32 -28.63
CA SER A 270 -2.38 -5.55 -29.85
C SER A 270 -3.20 -4.30 -29.50
N PRO A 271 -2.59 -3.24 -28.93
CA PRO A 271 -3.31 -2.05 -28.47
C PRO A 271 -4.10 -1.33 -29.58
N GLU A 272 -3.67 -1.47 -30.84
CA GLU A 272 -4.35 -0.89 -31.99
C GLU A 272 -5.72 -1.51 -32.29
N LYS A 273 -6.03 -2.66 -31.68
CA LYS A 273 -7.32 -3.36 -31.82
C LYS A 273 -8.24 -3.15 -30.63
N THR A 274 -7.84 -2.32 -29.66
CA THR A 274 -8.57 -2.08 -28.42
C THR A 274 -8.87 -0.60 -28.26
N ASP A 275 -9.81 -0.27 -27.37
CA ASP A 275 -10.09 1.10 -26.92
C ASP A 275 -9.74 1.25 -25.43
N THR A 276 -8.68 0.57 -24.99
CA THR A 276 -8.32 0.49 -23.57
C THR A 276 -6.92 1.00 -23.32
N MET A 277 -6.82 2.00 -22.46
CA MET A 277 -5.56 2.42 -21.86
C MET A 277 -5.30 1.61 -20.59
N ILE A 278 -4.08 1.12 -20.45
CA ILE A 278 -3.58 0.37 -19.30
C ILE A 278 -2.53 1.24 -18.61
N VAL A 279 -2.68 1.43 -17.30
CA VAL A 279 -1.69 2.09 -16.45
C VAL A 279 -1.34 1.15 -15.31
N LEU A 280 -0.08 0.69 -15.28
CA LEU A 280 0.49 -0.09 -14.19
C LEU A 280 1.44 0.81 -13.39
N VAL A 281 1.27 0.89 -12.08
CA VAL A 281 2.08 1.75 -11.21
C VAL A 281 2.32 1.08 -9.86
N GLY A 282 3.54 1.23 -9.32
CA GLY A 282 3.85 0.87 -7.94
C GLY A 282 3.44 1.97 -6.95
N ASP A 283 2.98 1.61 -5.75
CA ASP A 283 2.58 2.56 -4.71
C ASP A 283 3.77 3.17 -3.96
N ASN A 284 4.80 2.37 -3.69
CA ASN A 284 6.05 2.76 -3.05
C ASN A 284 7.19 1.78 -3.40
N GLY A 285 8.40 2.12 -2.98
CA GLY A 285 9.58 1.25 -3.09
C GLY A 285 9.48 -0.04 -2.27
N THR A 286 10.46 -0.91 -2.46
CA THR A 286 10.49 -2.27 -1.92
C THR A 286 10.73 -2.30 -0.40
N LEU A 287 10.15 -3.28 0.31
CA LEU A 287 10.47 -3.52 1.72
C LEU A 287 11.95 -3.89 1.88
N GLY A 288 12.66 -3.27 2.82
CA GLY A 288 14.13 -3.35 2.96
C GLY A 288 14.72 -4.77 2.85
N TYR A 289 14.10 -5.77 3.49
CA TYR A 289 14.55 -7.18 3.48
C TYR A 289 14.48 -7.87 2.11
N THR A 290 13.76 -7.28 1.15
CA THR A 290 13.52 -7.84 -0.18
C THR A 290 14.12 -6.99 -1.30
N VAL A 291 14.84 -5.91 -0.96
CA VAL A 291 15.55 -5.05 -1.92
C VAL A 291 16.64 -5.84 -2.65
N LYS A 292 16.79 -5.58 -3.95
CA LYS A 292 17.84 -6.17 -4.80
C LYS A 292 18.90 -5.13 -5.11
N GLN A 293 20.16 -5.53 -5.11
CA GLN A 293 21.26 -4.68 -5.58
C GLN A 293 21.01 -4.23 -7.03
N PRO A 294 21.39 -3.00 -7.41
CA PRO A 294 22.22 -2.03 -6.67
C PRO A 294 21.46 -1.12 -5.68
N PHE A 295 20.16 -1.32 -5.50
CA PHE A 295 19.34 -0.51 -4.60
C PHE A 295 19.70 -0.71 -3.12
N ASP A 296 19.41 0.30 -2.30
CA ASP A 296 19.80 0.37 -0.88
C ASP A 296 18.65 -0.06 0.05
N SER A 297 18.83 -1.18 0.74
CA SER A 297 17.86 -1.73 1.67
C SER A 297 17.61 -0.87 2.92
N GLN A 298 18.53 0.02 3.29
CA GLN A 298 18.40 0.91 4.46
C GLN A 298 17.70 2.23 4.14
N ARG A 299 17.42 2.48 2.85
CA ARG A 299 16.81 3.70 2.31
C ARG A 299 15.62 3.36 1.41
N ALA A 300 14.94 2.26 1.73
CA ALA A 300 13.87 1.68 0.93
C ALA A 300 12.48 2.18 1.38
N LYS A 301 11.43 1.34 1.28
CA LYS A 301 10.06 1.66 1.72
C LYS A 301 10.03 2.40 3.06
N GLY A 302 9.23 3.46 3.15
CA GLY A 302 9.10 4.29 4.35
C GLY A 302 10.12 5.42 4.46
N THR A 303 10.82 5.74 3.36
CA THR A 303 11.77 6.85 3.30
C THR A 303 11.59 7.66 2.00
N ALA A 304 12.06 8.90 1.98
CA ALA A 304 12.00 9.75 0.79
C ALA A 304 13.15 9.50 -0.22
N TYR A 305 13.99 8.48 -0.02
CA TYR A 305 15.14 8.16 -0.88
C TYR A 305 14.74 7.42 -2.17
N GLN A 306 15.61 7.37 -3.18
CA GLN A 306 15.29 6.79 -4.51
C GLN A 306 14.80 5.35 -4.38
N THR A 307 15.42 4.52 -3.54
CA THR A 307 14.96 3.14 -3.32
C THR A 307 13.56 3.06 -2.71
N GLY A 308 13.13 4.09 -1.97
CA GLY A 308 11.81 4.19 -1.33
C GLY A 308 10.71 4.79 -2.21
N VAL A 309 11.05 5.62 -3.21
CA VAL A 309 10.07 6.44 -3.95
C VAL A 309 10.14 6.33 -5.47
N TRP A 310 11.21 5.77 -6.03
CA TRP A 310 11.32 5.56 -7.47
C TRP A 310 10.68 4.22 -7.84
N VAL A 311 9.42 4.30 -8.29
CA VAL A 311 8.54 3.16 -8.56
C VAL A 311 8.32 2.95 -10.06
N PRO A 312 8.00 1.73 -10.52
CA PRO A 312 7.67 1.50 -11.91
C PRO A 312 6.35 2.20 -12.29
N LEU A 313 6.33 2.74 -13.51
CA LEU A 313 5.13 3.21 -14.20
C LEU A 313 5.19 2.72 -15.66
N VAL A 314 4.18 1.97 -16.08
CA VAL A 314 4.01 1.55 -17.47
C VAL A 314 2.65 2.03 -17.96
N VAL A 315 2.63 2.68 -19.11
CA VAL A 315 1.39 3.10 -19.78
C VAL A 315 1.36 2.48 -21.18
N ALA A 316 0.29 1.76 -21.49
CA ALA A 316 0.10 1.09 -22.76
C ALA A 316 -1.33 1.32 -23.28
N GLY A 317 -1.53 1.25 -24.60
CA GLY A 317 -2.86 1.43 -25.21
C GLY A 317 -2.84 2.24 -26.51
N PRO A 318 -4.00 2.42 -27.15
CA PRO A 318 -4.12 2.99 -28.50
C PRO A 318 -3.63 4.44 -28.64
N LEU A 319 -3.55 5.19 -27.53
CA LEU A 319 -3.04 6.56 -27.53
C LEU A 319 -1.51 6.66 -27.53
N VAL A 320 -0.79 5.57 -27.23
CA VAL A 320 0.67 5.56 -27.20
C VAL A 320 1.21 5.52 -28.63
N LYS A 321 1.92 6.57 -29.03
CA LYS A 321 2.66 6.63 -30.30
C LYS A 321 4.08 6.13 -30.09
N GLU A 322 4.53 5.32 -31.05
CA GLU A 322 5.85 4.65 -31.03
C GLU A 322 6.06 3.96 -29.67
N PRO A 323 5.29 2.88 -29.37
CA PRO A 323 5.44 2.14 -28.13
C PRO A 323 6.82 1.45 -28.09
N ASP A 324 7.13 0.78 -26.97
CA ASP A 324 8.44 0.17 -26.72
C ASP A 324 9.56 1.21 -26.56
N ARG A 325 9.30 2.22 -25.72
CA ARG A 325 10.26 3.28 -25.39
C ARG A 325 10.14 3.74 -23.95
N ASP A 326 11.23 4.29 -23.44
CA ASP A 326 11.29 4.94 -22.14
C ASP A 326 10.93 6.43 -22.24
N VAL A 327 10.25 6.94 -21.20
CA VAL A 327 10.10 8.38 -20.96
C VAL A 327 11.10 8.75 -19.89
N SER A 328 12.26 9.27 -20.28
CA SER A 328 13.37 9.65 -19.37
C SER A 328 13.15 10.99 -18.66
N HIS A 329 11.89 11.38 -18.42
CA HIS A 329 11.52 12.66 -17.82
C HIS A 329 10.78 12.43 -16.51
N MET A 330 10.99 13.34 -15.55
CA MET A 330 10.34 13.25 -14.25
C MET A 330 8.81 13.25 -14.38
N THR A 331 8.18 12.27 -13.74
CA THR A 331 6.74 12.17 -13.52
C THR A 331 6.47 11.99 -12.03
N ASN A 332 5.24 12.19 -11.60
CA ASN A 332 4.80 11.93 -10.24
C ASN A 332 3.50 11.12 -10.26
N ILE A 333 3.23 10.31 -9.23
CA ILE A 333 1.96 9.57 -9.13
C ILE A 333 0.74 10.50 -9.17
N ALA A 334 0.86 11.74 -8.71
CA ALA A 334 -0.16 12.78 -8.84
C ALA A 334 -0.53 13.08 -10.30
N ASP A 335 0.40 12.92 -11.25
CA ASP A 335 0.15 13.18 -12.68
C ASP A 335 -0.77 12.14 -13.32
N ILE A 336 -0.84 10.93 -12.74
CA ILE A 336 -1.75 9.89 -13.23
C ILE A 336 -3.21 10.33 -13.08
N TYR A 337 -3.54 11.10 -12.04
CA TYR A 337 -4.85 11.70 -11.88
C TYR A 337 -5.19 12.68 -13.03
N GLN A 338 -4.21 13.50 -13.44
CA GLN A 338 -4.34 14.38 -14.60
C GLN A 338 -4.49 13.58 -15.90
N LEU A 339 -3.69 12.51 -16.07
CA LEU A 339 -3.74 11.63 -17.23
C LEU A 339 -5.12 10.99 -17.44
N PHE A 340 -5.76 10.50 -16.37
CA PHE A 340 -7.12 9.93 -16.46
C PHE A 340 -8.13 10.96 -16.96
N GLY A 341 -8.06 12.20 -16.47
CA GLY A 341 -8.89 13.28 -16.97
C GLY A 341 -8.61 13.59 -18.45
N GLU A 342 -7.34 13.62 -18.86
CA GLU A 342 -6.93 13.89 -20.24
C GLU A 342 -7.43 12.82 -21.21
N MET A 343 -7.31 11.54 -20.85
CA MET A 343 -7.83 10.41 -21.64
C MET A 343 -9.35 10.50 -21.84
N ALA A 344 -10.08 10.99 -20.84
CA ALA A 344 -11.52 11.21 -20.92
C ALA A 344 -11.92 12.58 -21.51
N GLY A 345 -10.95 13.39 -21.95
CA GLY A 345 -11.18 14.74 -22.49
C GLY A 345 -11.79 15.70 -21.45
N ILE A 346 -11.41 15.56 -20.19
CA ILE A 346 -11.87 16.39 -19.06
C ILE A 346 -10.81 17.44 -18.74
N ASN A 347 -11.22 18.69 -18.57
CA ASN A 347 -10.37 19.70 -17.96
C ASN A 347 -10.36 19.49 -16.43
N VAL A 348 -9.30 18.84 -15.94
CA VAL A 348 -9.15 18.47 -14.52
C VAL A 348 -9.09 19.70 -13.61
N LYS A 349 -8.29 20.70 -13.98
CA LYS A 349 -8.15 21.95 -13.19
C LYS A 349 -9.48 22.69 -12.99
N LYS A 350 -10.38 22.65 -13.97
CA LYS A 350 -11.75 23.21 -13.86
C LYS A 350 -12.73 22.30 -13.10
N SER A 351 -12.34 21.06 -12.83
CA SER A 351 -13.19 20.03 -12.23
C SER A 351 -12.96 19.83 -10.73
N VAL A 352 -11.87 20.37 -10.19
CA VAL A 352 -11.46 20.30 -8.79
C VAL A 352 -11.70 21.64 -8.08
N ARG A 353 -11.93 21.62 -6.77
CA ARG A 353 -12.23 22.82 -5.98
C ARG A 353 -10.99 23.55 -5.46
N ARG A 354 -9.90 22.80 -5.28
CA ARG A 354 -8.62 23.29 -4.76
C ARG A 354 -7.51 23.12 -5.79
N PRO A 355 -6.40 23.87 -5.68
CA PRO A 355 -5.22 23.67 -6.50
C PRO A 355 -4.72 22.22 -6.42
N ILE A 356 -4.20 21.72 -7.53
CA ILE A 356 -3.62 20.37 -7.65
C ILE A 356 -2.21 20.48 -8.25
N ASP A 357 -1.30 19.63 -7.77
CA ASP A 357 0.11 19.59 -8.21
C ASP A 357 0.35 18.70 -9.43
N SER A 358 -0.70 18.06 -9.94
CA SER A 358 -0.64 17.21 -11.13
C SER A 358 -0.40 18.03 -12.39
N VAL A 359 0.49 17.54 -13.26
CA VAL A 359 0.76 18.08 -14.59
C VAL A 359 0.38 17.07 -15.67
N SER A 360 0.34 17.55 -16.91
CA SER A 360 -0.07 16.74 -18.07
C SER A 360 0.89 15.57 -18.31
N MET A 361 0.36 14.40 -18.67
CA MET A 361 1.17 13.26 -19.12
C MET A 361 0.82 12.79 -20.52
N LEU A 362 -0.37 13.12 -21.04
CA LEU A 362 -0.79 12.73 -22.38
C LEU A 362 0.22 13.14 -23.48
N PRO A 363 0.93 14.30 -23.40
CA PRO A 363 1.97 14.65 -24.37
C PRO A 363 3.11 13.62 -24.41
N TYR A 364 3.50 13.03 -23.28
CA TYR A 364 4.52 11.98 -23.26
C TYR A 364 4.08 10.70 -23.98
N LEU A 365 2.76 10.44 -24.07
CA LEU A 365 2.23 9.27 -24.77
C LEU A 365 2.09 9.53 -26.29
N THR A 366 1.70 10.75 -26.66
CA THR A 366 1.30 11.09 -28.03
C THR A 366 2.41 11.74 -28.86
N ASN A 367 3.44 12.30 -28.21
CA ASN A 367 4.63 12.86 -28.86
C ASN A 367 5.89 12.20 -28.29
N PRO A 368 6.54 11.27 -29.03
CA PRO A 368 7.77 10.59 -28.59
C PRO A 368 8.95 11.53 -28.29
N THR A 369 8.92 12.76 -28.82
CA THR A 369 9.99 13.76 -28.61
C THR A 369 9.65 14.81 -27.53
N GLN A 370 8.56 14.59 -26.79
CA GLN A 370 8.09 15.50 -25.74
C GLN A 370 9.19 15.80 -24.72
N LYS A 371 9.49 17.09 -24.52
CA LYS A 371 10.44 17.56 -23.51
C LYS A 371 9.84 17.46 -22.10
N SER A 372 10.71 17.52 -21.09
CA SER A 372 10.26 17.48 -19.69
C SER A 372 9.22 18.56 -19.38
N ILE A 373 8.13 18.14 -18.74
CA ILE A 373 7.04 19.00 -18.26
C ILE A 373 7.33 19.39 -16.81
N ARG A 374 7.83 18.45 -16.00
CA ARG A 374 8.30 18.73 -14.64
C ARG A 374 9.74 19.20 -14.67
N THR A 375 10.03 20.23 -13.88
CA THR A 375 11.40 20.67 -13.58
C THR A 375 11.84 20.29 -12.17
N TRP A 376 10.91 19.79 -11.36
CA TRP A 376 11.15 19.29 -10.01
C TRP A 376 10.09 18.25 -9.62
N ASN A 377 10.41 17.48 -8.59
CA ASN A 377 9.51 16.53 -7.95
C ASN A 377 9.61 16.64 -6.43
N TYR A 378 8.49 16.36 -5.76
CA TYR A 378 8.38 16.35 -4.30
C TYR A 378 7.83 15.02 -3.81
N THR A 379 8.31 14.57 -2.65
CA THR A 379 7.81 13.40 -1.94
C THR A 379 7.87 13.65 -0.45
N GLU A 380 6.90 13.10 0.28
CA GLU A 380 6.80 13.23 1.72
C GLU A 380 6.48 11.87 2.33
N VAL A 381 7.13 11.60 3.46
CA VAL A 381 6.81 10.52 4.40
C VAL A 381 6.52 11.19 5.73
N GLY A 382 5.44 10.79 6.38
CA GLY A 382 5.04 11.29 7.69
C GLY A 382 4.28 10.24 8.49
N LEU A 383 4.17 10.46 9.80
CA LEU A 383 3.32 9.65 10.66
C LEU A 383 1.84 9.95 10.42
N ASN A 384 0.98 8.98 10.77
CA ASN A 384 -0.45 9.20 10.81
C ASN A 384 -0.78 10.35 11.77
N LEU A 385 -1.68 11.24 11.36
CA LEU A 385 -2.36 12.14 12.30
C LEU A 385 -3.24 11.31 13.22
N GLN A 386 -3.10 11.50 14.52
CA GLN A 386 -3.89 10.83 15.53
C GLN A 386 -4.43 11.83 16.56
N ALA A 387 -5.48 11.41 17.25
CA ALA A 387 -6.13 12.17 18.31
C ALA A 387 -5.11 12.76 19.29
N ASN A 388 -5.22 14.06 19.56
CA ASN A 388 -4.38 14.79 20.51
C ASN A 388 -2.87 14.72 20.19
N GLY A 389 -2.51 14.52 18.93
CA GLY A 389 -1.11 14.47 18.48
C GLY A 389 -0.35 13.22 18.95
N THR A 390 -1.06 12.13 19.30
CA THR A 390 -0.40 10.86 19.60
C THR A 390 0.28 10.28 18.36
N ILE A 391 1.14 9.29 18.57
CA ILE A 391 1.80 8.56 17.49
C ILE A 391 1.68 7.05 17.70
N ASN A 392 1.96 6.29 16.64
CA ASN A 392 2.03 4.83 16.75
C ASN A 392 3.11 4.43 17.75
N GLY A 393 2.97 3.24 18.33
CA GLY A 393 4.01 2.66 19.18
C GLY A 393 5.31 2.36 18.40
N PRO A 394 6.47 2.30 19.09
CA PRO A 394 7.73 1.95 18.46
C PRO A 394 7.75 0.47 18.03
N CYS A 395 8.24 0.24 16.82
CA CYS A 395 8.57 -1.09 16.32
C CYS A 395 10.10 -1.21 16.16
N GLN A 396 10.72 -2.07 16.96
CA GLN A 396 12.16 -2.32 16.99
C GLN A 396 12.53 -3.46 16.04
N PHE A 397 13.26 -3.15 14.97
CA PHE A 397 13.85 -4.12 14.06
C PHE A 397 15.31 -4.42 14.42
N SER A 398 15.94 -5.37 13.73
CA SER A 398 17.35 -5.73 13.96
C SER A 398 18.34 -4.59 13.74
N SER A 399 18.05 -3.67 12.81
CA SER A 399 18.97 -2.59 12.40
C SER A 399 18.32 -1.21 12.40
N SER A 400 17.06 -1.10 12.81
CA SER A 400 16.35 0.17 12.86
C SER A 400 15.19 0.16 13.85
N CYS A 401 14.67 1.33 14.22
CA CYS A 401 13.40 1.46 14.92
C CYS A 401 12.47 2.40 14.14
N SER A 402 11.18 2.08 14.05
CA SER A 402 10.20 2.86 13.28
C SER A 402 8.86 3.00 13.99
N HIS A 403 8.16 4.09 13.70
CA HIS A 403 6.76 4.33 14.06
C HIS A 403 5.79 4.13 12.89
N ILE A 404 6.26 3.67 11.73
CA ILE A 404 5.41 3.41 10.57
C ILE A 404 4.39 2.28 10.83
N PRO A 405 4.77 1.15 11.44
CA PRO A 405 3.80 0.10 11.78
C PRO A 405 2.72 0.61 12.74
N VAL A 406 1.46 0.47 12.33
CA VAL A 406 0.30 1.02 13.06
C VAL A 406 -0.19 0.14 14.21
N SER A 407 0.36 -1.07 14.37
CA SER A 407 -0.07 -2.04 15.37
C SER A 407 1.01 -3.07 15.67
N LYS A 408 0.85 -3.81 16.78
CA LYS A 408 1.71 -4.94 17.16
C LYS A 408 1.83 -5.98 16.03
N GLY A 409 0.70 -6.43 15.49
CA GLY A 409 0.68 -7.43 14.42
C GLY A 409 1.44 -6.97 13.17
N VAL A 410 1.19 -5.73 12.71
CA VAL A 410 1.92 -5.16 11.56
C VAL A 410 3.43 -5.07 11.85
N CYS A 411 3.82 -4.71 13.08
CA CYS A 411 5.23 -4.68 13.47
C CYS A 411 5.88 -6.07 13.38
N GLU A 412 5.24 -7.09 13.95
CA GLU A 412 5.73 -8.46 14.00
C GLU A 412 5.74 -9.12 12.62
N ASP A 413 4.73 -8.88 11.80
CA ASP A 413 4.64 -9.35 10.40
C ASP A 413 5.70 -8.72 9.49
N ASN A 414 6.32 -7.62 9.92
CA ASN A 414 7.48 -7.00 9.26
C ASN A 414 8.82 -7.39 9.92
N GLY A 415 8.82 -8.33 10.87
CA GLY A 415 10.03 -8.83 11.55
C GLY A 415 10.52 -7.96 12.71
N GLY A 416 9.68 -7.07 13.23
CA GLY A 416 9.99 -6.21 14.37
C GLY A 416 9.46 -6.74 15.70
N VAL A 417 9.92 -6.13 16.79
CA VAL A 417 9.40 -6.31 18.16
C VAL A 417 8.62 -5.07 18.53
N TRP A 418 7.40 -5.24 19.03
CA TRP A 418 6.52 -4.12 19.41
C TRP A 418 6.82 -3.62 20.83
N TRP A 419 6.94 -2.30 20.97
CA TRP A 419 7.19 -1.62 22.26
C TRP A 419 6.10 -0.61 22.65
N GLY A 420 5.03 -0.49 21.84
CA GLY A 420 3.91 0.38 22.14
C GLY A 420 2.93 -0.22 23.15
N ALA A 421 1.71 0.32 23.15
CA ALA A 421 0.60 -0.21 23.95
C ALA A 421 0.41 -1.73 23.74
N GLY A 422 0.33 -2.49 24.84
CA GLY A 422 0.20 -3.95 24.80
C GLY A 422 1.49 -4.72 24.53
N ALA A 423 2.66 -4.12 24.75
CA ALA A 423 3.95 -4.83 24.67
C ALA A 423 4.07 -5.90 25.78
N GLU A 424 4.44 -7.13 25.41
CA GLU A 424 4.51 -8.26 26.35
C GLU A 424 5.88 -8.43 27.03
N SER A 425 6.94 -7.83 26.46
CA SER A 425 8.31 -7.78 27.00
C SER A 425 9.18 -6.91 26.08
N PRO A 426 10.06 -6.03 26.60
CA PRO A 426 10.32 -5.72 28.00
C PRO A 426 9.23 -4.86 28.62
N ALA A 427 8.99 -5.03 29.93
CA ALA A 427 7.80 -4.60 30.67
C ALA A 427 7.51 -3.08 30.79
N VAL A 428 7.98 -2.23 29.87
CA VAL A 428 7.66 -0.80 29.85
C VAL A 428 7.32 -0.39 28.43
N GLU A 429 6.03 -0.09 28.21
CA GLU A 429 5.54 0.57 27.00
C GLU A 429 6.32 1.87 26.77
N LYS A 430 6.70 2.09 25.51
CA LYS A 430 7.41 3.27 25.04
C LYS A 430 6.56 4.01 24.03
N THR A 431 6.69 5.32 24.01
CA THR A 431 6.07 6.18 23.00
C THR A 431 7.01 6.37 21.82
N TYR A 432 8.31 6.57 22.10
CA TYR A 432 9.28 6.91 21.07
C TYR A 432 10.37 5.84 20.90
N CYS A 433 10.83 5.66 19.66
CA CYS A 433 11.97 4.81 19.33
C CYS A 433 13.24 5.20 20.10
N CYS A 434 13.46 6.48 20.37
CA CYS A 434 14.59 6.95 21.18
C CYS A 434 14.53 6.41 22.62
N GLU A 435 13.34 6.25 23.21
CA GLU A 435 13.18 5.68 24.55
C GLU A 435 13.46 4.19 24.57
N VAL A 436 13.18 3.49 23.45
CA VAL A 436 13.59 2.09 23.25
C VAL A 436 15.12 2.01 23.17
N GLN A 437 15.76 2.85 22.36
CA GLN A 437 17.23 2.87 22.26
C GLN A 437 17.89 3.21 23.59
N GLN A 438 17.37 4.20 24.31
CA GLN A 438 17.82 4.56 25.64
C GLN A 438 17.72 3.39 26.60
N TRP A 439 16.59 2.69 26.61
CA TRP A 439 16.39 1.53 27.48
C TRP A 439 17.37 0.41 27.14
N LEU A 440 17.53 0.08 25.85
CA LEU A 440 18.45 -0.96 25.38
C LEU A 440 19.91 -0.62 25.72
N HIS A 441 20.30 0.64 25.53
CA HIS A 441 21.63 1.13 25.90
C HIS A 441 21.88 1.00 27.40
N LYS A 442 20.88 1.26 28.26
CA LYS A 442 20.99 1.05 29.71
C LYS A 442 21.14 -0.42 30.10
N GLN A 443 20.49 -1.34 29.38
CA GLN A 443 20.66 -2.78 29.65
C GLN A 443 22.02 -3.29 29.19
N ASN A 444 22.53 -2.78 28.08
CA ASN A 444 23.83 -3.15 27.54
C ASN A 444 24.51 -1.93 26.89
N PRO A 445 25.31 -1.17 27.65
CA PRO A 445 25.99 0.03 27.12
C PRO A 445 26.96 -0.25 25.98
N SER A 446 27.41 -1.51 25.83
CA SER A 446 28.27 -1.94 24.72
C SER A 446 27.50 -2.23 23.43
N GLN A 447 26.17 -2.34 23.48
CA GLN A 447 25.32 -2.51 22.32
C GLN A 447 25.17 -1.19 21.57
N GLN A 448 25.52 -1.20 20.29
CA GLN A 448 25.29 -0.05 19.41
C GLN A 448 23.78 0.19 19.25
N THR A 449 23.38 1.46 19.35
CA THR A 449 22.01 1.88 19.07
C THR A 449 21.69 1.69 17.59
N VAL A 450 20.44 1.36 17.28
CA VAL A 450 20.03 1.22 15.88
C VAL A 450 19.57 2.56 15.29
N LYS A 451 19.53 2.65 13.96
CA LYS A 451 19.01 3.84 13.27
C LYS A 451 17.53 4.05 13.56
N ILE A 452 17.14 5.21 14.05
CA ILE A 452 15.72 5.58 14.16
C ILE A 452 15.27 6.12 12.80
N LEU A 453 14.20 5.56 12.25
CA LEU A 453 13.61 6.09 11.02
C LEU A 453 12.94 7.45 11.30
N PRO A 454 13.02 8.41 10.36
CA PRO A 454 12.44 9.74 10.55
C PRO A 454 10.94 9.68 10.80
N GLN A 455 10.47 10.57 11.69
CA GLN A 455 9.04 10.80 11.90
C GLN A 455 8.45 11.60 10.74
N ALA A 456 9.27 12.44 10.11
CA ALA A 456 8.96 13.06 8.83
C ALA A 456 10.21 13.05 7.93
N SER A 457 10.01 12.81 6.63
CA SER A 457 11.06 12.86 5.63
C SER A 457 10.48 13.50 4.37
N VAL A 458 11.13 14.55 3.86
CA VAL A 458 10.74 15.17 2.59
C VAL A 458 11.88 15.07 1.60
N GLY A 459 11.55 14.74 0.36
CA GLY A 459 12.48 14.72 -0.76
C GLY A 459 12.05 15.73 -1.80
N ILE A 460 12.98 16.59 -2.24
CA ILE A 460 12.80 17.45 -3.41
C ILE A 460 13.95 17.23 -4.38
N ARG A 461 13.65 17.12 -5.67
CA ARG A 461 14.67 16.89 -6.69
C ARG A 461 14.45 17.70 -7.96
N ASN A 462 15.51 17.89 -8.73
CA ASN A 462 15.47 18.16 -10.15
C ASN A 462 15.96 16.92 -10.93
N ASP A 463 16.33 17.07 -12.19
CA ASP A 463 16.80 15.94 -13.01
C ASP A 463 18.03 15.25 -12.40
N ASN A 464 19.00 16.03 -11.88
CA ASN A 464 20.33 15.51 -11.51
C ASN A 464 20.62 15.50 -10.01
N TYR A 465 19.83 16.24 -9.22
CA TYR A 465 20.12 16.47 -7.81
C TYR A 465 18.88 16.31 -6.95
N LYS A 466 19.08 15.83 -5.73
CA LYS A 466 18.03 15.60 -4.73
C LYS A 466 18.47 16.06 -3.36
N LEU A 467 17.60 16.82 -2.72
CA LEU A 467 17.68 17.20 -1.31
C LEU A 467 16.68 16.34 -0.54
N VAL A 468 17.15 15.70 0.53
CA VAL A 468 16.31 14.99 1.49
C VAL A 468 16.45 15.68 2.85
N ARG A 469 15.32 16.04 3.46
CA ARG A 469 15.28 16.58 4.82
C ARG A 469 14.56 15.60 5.74
N ASN A 470 15.25 15.14 6.76
CA ASN A 470 14.73 14.22 7.76
C ASN A 470 14.48 14.96 9.08
N THR A 471 13.36 14.68 9.74
CA THR A 471 13.07 15.11 11.11
C THR A 471 12.91 13.86 11.97
N ILE A 472 13.80 13.72 12.95
CA ILE A 472 13.96 12.51 13.75
C ILE A 472 13.95 12.91 15.23
N LYS A 473 13.22 12.16 16.07
CA LYS A 473 13.46 12.17 17.51
C LYS A 473 14.46 11.06 17.85
N ASP A 474 15.73 11.44 17.91
CA ASP A 474 16.86 10.52 18.02
C ASP A 474 17.28 10.29 19.49
N TYR A 475 18.11 9.28 19.74
CA TYR A 475 18.72 9.04 21.05
C TYR A 475 20.18 9.50 21.05
N ASP A 476 20.47 10.53 21.84
CA ASP A 476 21.84 10.96 22.13
C ASP A 476 22.39 10.19 23.34
N ALA A 477 23.33 9.28 23.08
CA ALA A 477 23.96 8.48 24.11
C ALA A 477 24.85 9.29 25.07
N ASN A 478 25.39 10.44 24.65
CA ASN A 478 26.21 11.30 25.52
C ASN A 478 25.34 12.06 26.52
N ALA A 479 24.21 12.57 26.05
CA ALA A 479 23.22 13.26 26.89
C ALA A 479 22.30 12.30 27.66
N ASP A 480 22.31 11.01 27.29
CA ASP A 480 21.33 10.00 27.70
C ASP A 480 19.89 10.52 27.57
N ALA A 481 19.55 11.09 26.40
CA ALA A 481 18.28 11.76 26.19
C ALA A 481 17.73 11.59 24.77
N CYS A 482 16.41 11.69 24.64
CA CYS A 482 15.75 11.87 23.35
C CYS A 482 15.92 13.32 22.88
N VAL A 483 16.38 13.52 21.65
CA VAL A 483 16.62 14.84 21.07
C VAL A 483 15.95 14.96 19.71
N ASP A 484 15.29 16.09 19.46
CA ASP A 484 14.75 16.39 18.13
C ASP A 484 15.87 16.89 17.22
N THR A 485 16.05 16.22 16.08
CA THR A 485 17.05 16.56 15.08
C THR A 485 16.38 16.77 13.73
N GLN A 486 16.92 17.72 12.98
CA GLN A 486 16.60 17.91 11.58
C GLN A 486 17.90 17.90 10.78
N THR A 487 17.97 17.06 9.76
CA THR A 487 19.15 16.93 8.91
C THR A 487 18.77 17.08 7.45
N ASP A 488 19.59 17.83 6.72
CA ASP A 488 19.57 17.88 5.27
C ASP A 488 20.66 16.97 4.72
N GLU A 489 20.33 16.25 3.66
CA GLU A 489 21.24 15.42 2.88
C GLU A 489 21.08 15.80 1.40
N PHE A 490 22.19 15.95 0.67
CA PHE A 490 22.18 16.43 -0.71
C PHE A 490 22.95 15.48 -1.63
N TYR A 491 22.31 15.04 -2.71
CA TYR A 491 22.81 13.98 -3.57
C TYR A 491 22.79 14.38 -5.03
N LYS A 492 23.79 13.90 -5.78
CA LYS A 492 23.68 13.74 -7.23
C LYS A 492 23.06 12.37 -7.52
N ILE A 493 22.01 12.34 -8.35
CA ILE A 493 21.25 11.13 -8.69
C ILE A 493 21.05 11.02 -10.20
N ASP A 494 20.76 9.82 -10.69
CA ASP A 494 20.31 9.56 -12.06
C ASP A 494 19.48 8.27 -12.16
N GLU A 495 18.86 8.05 -13.31
CA GLU A 495 18.09 6.85 -13.66
C GLU A 495 18.82 5.98 -14.70
N ASN A 496 20.16 6.04 -14.75
CA ASN A 496 20.91 5.33 -15.78
C ASN A 496 20.72 3.81 -15.72
N VAL A 497 20.58 3.18 -16.89
CA VAL A 497 20.58 1.72 -17.03
C VAL A 497 21.96 1.22 -17.43
N THR A 498 22.48 0.12 -16.87
CA THR A 498 21.87 -0.76 -15.85
C THR A 498 22.18 -0.37 -14.41
N LEU A 499 23.07 0.62 -14.17
CA LEU A 499 23.52 1.01 -12.82
C LEU A 499 23.17 2.49 -12.56
N PRO A 500 22.10 2.78 -11.81
CA PRO A 500 21.70 4.15 -11.48
C PRO A 500 22.58 4.73 -10.36
N LYS A 501 22.69 6.06 -10.32
CA LYS A 501 23.26 6.78 -9.19
C LYS A 501 22.18 7.05 -8.14
N LEU A 502 22.34 6.42 -6.97
CA LEU A 502 21.38 6.46 -5.87
C LEU A 502 21.85 7.42 -4.77
N ASP A 503 20.90 7.86 -3.94
CA ASP A 503 21.09 8.71 -2.76
C ASP A 503 21.56 7.89 -1.53
N LYS A 504 22.72 7.24 -1.66
CA LYS A 504 23.36 6.43 -0.61
C LYS A 504 24.00 7.31 0.46
N ALA A 505 24.15 6.77 1.67
CA ALA A 505 24.63 7.55 2.82
C ALA A 505 26.03 8.13 2.60
N GLU A 506 26.93 7.34 2.05
CA GLU A 506 28.32 7.69 1.75
C GLU A 506 28.47 8.74 0.63
N ASP A 507 27.40 8.99 -0.13
CA ASP A 507 27.39 9.91 -1.27
C ASP A 507 26.80 11.28 -0.92
N ASN A 508 26.61 11.59 0.37
CA ASN A 508 26.08 12.88 0.81
C ASN A 508 27.09 14.00 0.53
N LEU A 509 26.74 14.90 -0.40
CA LEU A 509 27.60 15.99 -0.82
C LEU A 509 27.82 17.04 0.28
N LEU A 510 26.91 17.14 1.27
CA LEU A 510 27.06 18.06 2.40
C LEU A 510 28.13 17.64 3.41
N ASP A 511 28.60 16.39 3.36
CA ASP A 511 29.72 15.93 4.19
C ASP A 511 31.08 16.43 3.66
N GLY A 512 31.10 16.96 2.43
CA GLY A 512 32.27 17.48 1.74
C GLY A 512 32.20 18.98 1.41
N THR A 513 33.03 19.41 0.46
CA THR A 513 32.97 20.76 -0.10
C THR A 513 32.24 20.73 -1.43
N LEU A 514 31.09 21.41 -1.51
CA LEU A 514 30.32 21.55 -2.74
C LEU A 514 31.08 22.36 -3.81
N THR A 515 31.01 21.93 -5.06
CA THR A 515 31.34 22.74 -6.24
C THR A 515 30.34 23.89 -6.43
N GLU A 516 30.66 24.88 -7.27
CA GLU A 516 29.74 26.00 -7.54
C GLU A 516 28.42 25.56 -8.20
N GLU A 517 28.46 24.54 -9.06
CA GLU A 517 27.26 23.92 -9.64
C GLU A 517 26.40 23.26 -8.56
N GLU A 518 27.02 22.51 -7.66
CA GLU A 518 26.33 21.83 -6.56
C GLU A 518 25.73 22.82 -5.56
N LYS A 519 26.45 23.90 -5.20
CA LYS A 519 25.91 24.99 -4.36
C LYS A 519 24.68 25.62 -4.98
N THR A 520 24.74 25.89 -6.29
CA THR A 520 23.62 26.48 -7.04
C THR A 520 22.39 25.57 -7.01
N ASN A 521 22.58 24.26 -7.27
CA ASN A 521 21.49 23.29 -7.24
C ASN A 521 20.94 23.06 -5.83
N TYR A 522 21.81 22.98 -4.83
CA TYR A 522 21.41 22.83 -3.43
C TYR A 522 20.54 24.01 -2.98
N GLN A 523 20.99 25.25 -3.22
CA GLN A 523 20.22 26.44 -2.86
C GLN A 523 18.89 26.50 -3.62
N ALA A 524 18.88 26.20 -4.93
CA ALA A 524 17.64 26.20 -5.72
C ALA A 524 16.61 25.19 -5.20
N LEU A 525 17.05 24.00 -4.78
CA LEU A 525 16.16 22.98 -4.21
C LEU A 525 15.70 23.35 -2.80
N LEU A 526 16.57 23.94 -1.98
CA LEU A 526 16.25 24.44 -0.66
C LEU A 526 15.18 25.54 -0.73
N ASP A 527 15.38 26.54 -1.60
CA ASP A 527 14.41 27.62 -1.84
C ASP A 527 13.08 27.05 -2.37
N LYS A 528 13.16 26.07 -3.27
CA LYS A 528 11.96 25.43 -3.82
C LYS A 528 11.18 24.67 -2.76
N LEU A 529 11.86 23.94 -1.87
CA LEU A 529 11.25 23.24 -0.75
C LEU A 529 10.53 24.22 0.18
N GLY A 530 11.21 25.30 0.58
CA GLY A 530 10.62 26.33 1.44
C GLY A 530 9.38 26.99 0.82
N ASN A 531 9.45 27.35 -0.46
CA ASN A 531 8.32 27.92 -1.19
C ASN A 531 7.15 26.93 -1.32
N TYR A 532 7.43 25.65 -1.58
CA TYR A 532 6.40 24.63 -1.70
C TYR A 532 5.69 24.36 -0.37
N GLN A 533 6.45 24.16 0.71
CA GLN A 533 5.88 23.97 2.05
C GLN A 533 5.10 25.21 2.53
N GLY A 534 5.58 26.41 2.18
CA GLY A 534 4.88 27.67 2.46
C GLY A 534 3.63 27.93 1.60
N SER A 535 3.39 27.14 0.56
CA SER A 535 2.25 27.34 -0.36
C SER A 535 0.92 26.76 0.14
N VAL A 536 0.96 25.99 1.23
CA VAL A 536 -0.23 25.36 1.81
C VAL A 536 -1.08 26.42 2.52
N SER A 537 -2.23 26.75 1.97
CA SER A 537 -3.23 27.61 2.62
C SER A 537 -4.11 26.78 3.55
N HIS A 538 -3.95 26.92 4.86
CA HIS A 538 -4.86 26.33 5.84
C HIS A 538 -6.11 27.22 6.00
N CYS A 539 -7.29 26.66 5.72
CA CYS A 539 -8.58 27.34 5.89
C CYS A 539 -9.28 26.81 7.15
N GLN A 540 -9.07 27.47 8.29
CA GLN A 540 -9.57 26.97 9.56
C GLN A 540 -11.11 26.98 9.58
N GLY A 541 -11.73 25.85 9.90
CA GLY A 541 -13.19 25.69 9.91
C GLY A 541 -13.80 25.22 8.58
N ASP A 542 -13.01 25.13 7.50
CA ASP A 542 -13.45 24.54 6.22
C ASP A 542 -13.24 23.02 6.25
N GLY A 543 -14.31 22.27 6.52
CA GLY A 543 -14.24 20.81 6.58
C GLY A 543 -14.59 20.11 5.27
N ASN A 544 -15.24 20.82 4.33
CA ASN A 544 -15.59 20.28 3.02
C ASN A 544 -14.51 20.54 1.95
N LEU A 545 -13.45 21.27 2.33
CA LEU A 545 -12.25 21.56 1.54
C LEU A 545 -12.55 22.38 0.28
N ASP A 546 -13.56 23.24 0.33
CA ASP A 546 -13.92 24.14 -0.78
C ASP A 546 -13.32 25.54 -0.67
N LEU A 547 -12.50 25.79 0.36
CA LEU A 547 -11.80 27.04 0.69
C LEU A 547 -12.73 28.18 1.09
N VAL A 548 -13.96 27.90 1.52
CA VAL A 548 -14.90 28.87 2.09
C VAL A 548 -15.50 28.27 3.35
N VAL A 549 -15.59 29.06 4.41
CA VAL A 549 -16.25 28.64 5.66
C VAL A 549 -17.64 29.27 5.70
N ASP A 550 -18.68 28.47 5.51
CA ASP A 550 -20.06 28.98 5.50
C ASP A 550 -21.08 28.03 6.15
N ASN A 551 -22.38 28.31 5.96
CA ASN A 551 -23.43 27.48 6.55
C ASN A 551 -23.44 26.05 6.01
N LYS A 552 -22.81 25.79 4.87
CA LYS A 552 -22.61 24.44 4.34
C LYS A 552 -21.68 23.64 5.24
N ASP A 553 -20.63 24.25 5.81
CA ASP A 553 -19.75 23.57 6.75
C ASP A 553 -20.46 23.16 8.02
N ILE A 554 -21.36 24.00 8.52
CA ILE A 554 -22.20 23.65 9.67
C ILE A 554 -23.12 22.47 9.34
N ALA A 555 -23.74 22.47 8.15
CA ALA A 555 -24.62 21.38 7.72
C ALA A 555 -23.86 20.06 7.50
N ASP A 556 -22.68 20.11 6.88
CA ASP A 556 -21.83 18.95 6.64
C ASP A 556 -21.22 18.42 7.97
N TRP A 557 -20.82 19.31 8.90
CA TRP A 557 -20.42 18.94 10.27
C TRP A 557 -21.56 18.20 10.99
N GLU A 558 -22.79 18.69 10.89
CA GLU A 558 -23.94 18.11 11.60
C GLU A 558 -24.20 16.65 11.19
N LEU A 559 -23.92 16.31 9.93
CA LEU A 559 -23.98 14.93 9.42
C LEU A 559 -23.02 14.01 10.19
N PHE A 560 -21.77 14.43 10.39
CA PHE A 560 -20.76 13.61 11.06
C PHE A 560 -20.97 13.58 12.57
N TYR A 561 -21.35 14.71 13.16
CA TYR A 561 -21.72 14.80 14.57
C TYR A 561 -22.85 13.82 14.94
N LYS A 562 -23.94 13.80 14.13
CA LYS A 562 -25.08 12.88 14.36
C LYS A 562 -24.72 11.41 14.13
N ASN A 563 -23.68 11.11 13.36
CA ASN A 563 -23.17 9.77 13.13
C ASN A 563 -22.09 9.34 14.13
N GLY A 564 -22.18 9.83 15.37
CA GLY A 564 -21.34 9.42 16.49
C GLY A 564 -19.97 10.10 16.57
N GLY A 565 -19.69 11.08 15.71
CA GLY A 565 -18.51 11.94 15.81
C GLY A 565 -17.17 11.28 15.53
N LYS A 566 -17.09 9.98 15.19
CA LYS A 566 -15.82 9.26 14.99
C LYS A 566 -15.16 9.51 13.63
N SER A 567 -15.44 10.65 13.02
CA SER A 567 -14.95 11.03 11.70
C SER A 567 -13.69 11.87 11.86
N SER A 568 -12.64 11.59 11.09
CA SER A 568 -11.50 12.53 10.98
C SER A 568 -11.82 13.76 10.13
N TRP A 569 -13.02 13.84 9.56
CA TRP A 569 -13.49 15.02 8.83
C TRP A 569 -14.35 15.83 9.77
N TYR A 570 -14.11 17.14 9.81
CA TYR A 570 -14.71 18.06 10.78
C TYR A 570 -14.30 17.83 12.25
N ASP A 571 -13.34 16.94 12.52
CA ASP A 571 -12.47 17.00 13.71
C ASP A 571 -11.39 18.05 13.42
N ILE A 572 -11.72 19.32 13.65
CA ILE A 572 -10.90 20.49 13.31
C ILE A 572 -9.85 20.74 14.38
N ASN A 573 -10.14 20.41 15.64
CA ASN A 573 -9.20 20.54 16.75
C ASN A 573 -8.23 19.34 16.88
N LEU A 574 -8.45 18.27 16.09
CA LEU A 574 -7.65 17.04 16.04
C LEU A 574 -7.66 16.26 17.36
N ASP A 575 -8.75 16.32 18.13
CA ASP A 575 -8.91 15.57 19.38
C ASP A 575 -9.44 14.13 19.17
N GLY A 576 -9.75 13.77 17.92
CA GLY A 576 -10.27 12.47 17.50
C GLY A 576 -11.80 12.39 17.41
N LEU A 577 -12.52 13.49 17.67
CA LEU A 577 -13.98 13.55 17.64
C LEU A 577 -14.48 14.78 16.90
N THR A 578 -15.40 14.58 15.95
CA THR A 578 -16.24 15.65 15.41
C THR A 578 -17.37 15.96 16.39
N ASP A 579 -17.25 17.05 17.15
CA ASP A 579 -18.22 17.45 18.16
C ASP A 579 -18.49 18.96 18.23
N LYS A 580 -19.10 19.41 19.33
CA LYS A 580 -19.48 20.82 19.51
C LYS A 580 -18.26 21.75 19.61
N ALA A 581 -17.10 21.26 20.02
CA ALA A 581 -15.87 22.03 20.03
C ALA A 581 -15.45 22.42 18.60
N ASP A 582 -15.60 21.51 17.63
CA ASP A 582 -15.34 21.83 16.22
C ASP A 582 -16.34 22.82 15.66
N LEU A 583 -17.63 22.69 16.04
CA LEU A 583 -18.65 23.64 15.61
C LEU A 583 -18.30 25.07 16.05
N VAL A 584 -17.74 25.25 17.26
CA VAL A 584 -17.29 26.56 17.72
C VAL A 584 -16.19 27.11 16.80
N ILE A 585 -15.25 26.26 16.35
CA ILE A 585 -14.20 26.68 15.41
C ILE A 585 -14.81 27.09 14.06
N ILE A 586 -15.74 26.31 13.51
CA ILE A 586 -16.44 26.64 12.26
C ILE A 586 -17.15 28.00 12.41
N GLN A 587 -17.91 28.17 13.50
CA GLN A 587 -18.67 29.40 13.78
C GLN A 587 -17.78 30.64 13.94
N GLN A 588 -16.63 30.49 14.58
CA GLN A 588 -15.64 31.57 14.74
C GLN A 588 -15.03 32.01 13.39
N ASN A 589 -15.02 31.14 12.39
CA ASN A 589 -14.44 31.39 11.08
C ASN A 589 -15.48 31.60 9.97
N LEU A 590 -16.79 31.66 10.30
CA LEU A 590 -17.85 31.88 9.32
C LEU A 590 -17.63 33.13 8.46
N GLY A 591 -17.81 32.98 7.16
CA GLY A 591 -17.58 34.02 6.16
C GLY A 591 -16.14 34.12 5.68
N MET A 592 -15.21 33.33 6.22
CA MET A 592 -13.84 33.26 5.73
C MET A 592 -13.81 32.71 4.30
N ASN A 593 -13.11 33.39 3.40
CA ASN A 593 -12.87 32.94 2.03
C ASN A 593 -11.37 32.84 1.79
N CYS A 594 -10.88 31.60 1.78
CA CYS A 594 -9.47 31.29 1.65
C CYS A 594 -9.00 31.21 0.19
N LYS A 595 -9.91 31.33 -0.79
CA LYS A 595 -9.55 31.37 -2.22
C LYS A 595 -8.73 32.61 -2.59
N SER A 596 -8.88 33.69 -1.83
CA SER A 596 -8.17 34.95 -2.02
C SER A 596 -6.82 35.04 -1.29
N ILE A 597 -6.43 34.02 -0.50
CA ILE A 597 -5.19 34.01 0.31
C ILE A 597 -4.00 33.52 -0.55
N LYS A 598 -3.98 33.82 -1.86
CA LYS A 598 -2.94 33.38 -2.79
C LYS A 598 -2.17 34.52 -3.42
#